data_AF-A0AAP9SI93-F1
#
_entry.id   AF-A0AAP9SI93-F1
#
_cell.length_a   1.000
_cell.length_b   1.000
_cell.length_c   1.000
_cell.angle_alpha   90.00
_cell.angle_beta   90.00
_cell.angle_gamma   90.00
#
_symmetry.space_group_name_H-M   'P 1'
#
loop_
_entity.id
_entity.type
_entity.pdbx_description
1 polymer ?
#
loop_
_entity_poly.entity_id
_entity_poly.type
_entity_poly.pdbx_seq_one_letter_code
_entity_poly.pdbx_strand_id
1 'polypeptide(L)'
;MKLILATRNYYLEYGLRLLLKGCRVILAQEFFMPENRRVILDSKESWLIICDSQLGHLMRSMFQGRRFIQLALEALKGGHDIHNAVRNRLWTWNKKARALTMSEMVVMFGYIYRQLRPSHLASEMRVNIKTVNTFLYSGLAKNGLKRSSVRLLAISENKRIGHYSGAGQGNHAGGDTGCG
;
A
#
# COMPACT_ATOMS: atom_id res chain seq x y z
N MET A 1 1.17 2.60 20.08
CA MET A 1 0.58 2.57 18.72
C MET A 1 1.08 3.78 17.96
N LYS A 2 1.46 3.65 16.69
CA LYS A 2 1.87 4.77 15.83
C LYS A 2 0.79 5.05 14.80
N LEU A 3 0.52 6.32 14.52
CA LEU A 3 -0.46 6.73 13.51
C LEU A 3 0.28 7.29 12.31
N ILE A 4 0.02 6.74 11.13
CA ILE A 4 0.54 7.25 9.86
C ILE A 4 -0.61 7.71 8.96
N LEU A 5 -0.46 8.90 8.39
CA LEU A 5 -1.41 9.51 7.48
C LEU A 5 -0.80 9.57 6.08
N ALA A 6 -1.48 8.98 5.10
CA ALA A 6 -1.08 9.00 3.70
C ALA A 6 -2.23 9.54 2.86
N THR A 7 -2.14 10.81 2.46
CA THR A 7 -3.09 11.44 1.55
C THR A 7 -2.36 12.34 0.56
N ARG A 8 -2.97 12.58 -0.60
CA ARG A 8 -2.57 13.67 -1.52
C ARG A 8 -3.37 14.95 -1.31
N ASN A 9 -4.41 14.90 -0.48
CA ASN A 9 -5.29 16.03 -0.24
C ASN A 9 -4.81 16.83 0.96
N TYR A 10 -4.15 17.97 0.70
CA TYR A 10 -3.62 18.85 1.74
C TYR A 10 -4.69 19.39 2.71
N TYR A 11 -5.92 19.61 2.23
CA TYR A 11 -7.01 20.08 3.08
C TYR A 11 -7.46 19.00 4.08
N LEU A 12 -7.61 17.76 3.60
CA LEU A 12 -7.95 16.64 4.48
C LEU A 12 -6.80 16.30 5.43
N GLU A 13 -5.55 16.40 4.95
CA GLU A 13 -4.38 16.24 5.81
C GLU A 13 -4.40 17.24 6.96
N TYR A 14 -4.59 18.52 6.65
CA TYR A 14 -4.66 19.58 7.64
C TYR A 14 -5.82 19.37 8.62
N GLY A 15 -7.02 19.09 8.11
CA GLY A 15 -8.21 18.81 8.93
C GLY A 15 -7.99 17.63 9.88
N LEU A 16 -7.38 16.54 9.42
CA LEU A 16 -7.05 15.41 10.26
C LEU A 16 -5.97 15.71 11.29
N ARG A 17 -4.96 16.51 10.95
CA ARG A 17 -3.93 16.94 11.91
C ARG A 17 -4.55 17.76 13.04
N LEU A 18 -5.55 18.58 12.74
CA LEU A 18 -6.33 19.31 13.76
C LEU A 18 -7.20 18.36 14.59
N LEU A 19 -7.92 17.44 13.95
CA LEU A 19 -8.75 16.44 14.62
C LEU A 19 -7.93 15.56 15.59
N LEU A 20 -6.69 15.23 15.19
CA LEU A 20 -5.76 14.38 15.91
C LEU A 20 -4.74 15.17 16.74
N LYS A 21 -5.04 16.44 17.06
CA LYS A 21 -4.16 17.29 17.87
C LYS A 21 -3.93 16.63 19.23
N GLY A 22 -2.67 16.31 19.53
CA GLY A 22 -2.26 15.56 20.72
C GLY A 22 -1.85 14.11 20.43
N CYS A 23 -2.18 13.57 19.25
CA CYS A 23 -1.60 12.33 18.76
C CYS A 23 -0.32 12.61 17.96
N ARG A 24 0.69 11.74 18.09
CA ARG A 24 1.86 11.76 17.20
C ARG A 24 1.48 11.20 15.84
N VAL A 25 1.04 12.08 14.93
CA VAL A 25 0.75 11.77 13.53
C VAL A 25 2.05 11.79 12.73
N ILE A 26 2.34 10.71 12.03
CA ILE A 26 3.44 10.60 11.09
C ILE A 26 2.88 10.81 9.68
N LEU A 27 3.39 11.77 8.92
CA LEU A 27 3.01 11.93 7.52
C LEU A 27 3.80 10.94 6.66
N ALA A 28 3.11 10.15 5.83
CA ALA A 28 3.76 9.17 4.97
C ALA A 28 4.74 9.84 3.99
N GLN A 29 4.40 11.03 3.51
CA GLN A 29 5.25 11.83 2.63
C GLN A 29 6.56 12.27 3.29
N GLU A 30 6.59 12.44 4.61
CA GLU A 30 7.81 12.79 5.35
C GLU A 30 8.55 11.54 5.85
N PHE A 31 7.79 10.49 6.18
CA PHE A 31 8.34 9.29 6.76
C PHE A 31 9.05 8.41 5.74
N PHE A 32 8.49 8.24 4.54
CA PHE A 32 9.06 7.41 3.49
C PHE A 32 10.03 8.17 2.57
N MET A 33 10.89 8.98 3.20
CA MET A 33 11.96 9.70 2.52
C MET A 33 13.29 8.92 2.57
N PRO A 34 14.18 9.11 1.57
CA PRO A 34 15.51 8.48 1.49
C PRO A 34 16.34 8.56 2.77
N GLU A 35 16.24 9.67 3.51
CA GLU A 35 16.96 9.94 4.76
C GLU A 35 16.54 8.95 5.86
N ASN A 36 15.27 8.55 5.86
CA ASN A 36 14.69 7.65 6.84
C ASN A 36 14.90 6.16 6.52
N ARG A 37 15.56 5.80 5.41
CA ARG A 37 15.73 4.40 4.97
C ARG A 37 16.40 3.48 5.98
N ARG A 38 17.16 4.04 6.94
CA ARG A 38 17.87 3.30 8.00
C ARG A 38 17.06 3.16 9.29
N VAL A 39 15.87 3.77 9.37
CA VAL A 39 14.97 3.61 10.53
C VAL A 39 14.56 2.15 10.65
N ILE A 40 14.68 1.59 11.85
CA ILE A 40 14.26 0.23 12.15
C ILE A 40 12.82 0.28 12.66
N LEU A 41 11.95 -0.51 12.03
CA LEU A 41 10.56 -0.68 12.46
C LEU A 41 10.46 -1.92 13.34
N ASP A 42 10.19 -1.74 14.63
CA ASP A 42 10.03 -2.84 15.58
C ASP A 42 8.80 -3.70 15.22
N SER A 43 8.95 -5.01 15.26
CA SER A 43 7.92 -6.01 14.94
C SER A 43 6.76 -6.00 15.94
N LYS A 44 6.97 -5.50 17.16
CA LYS A 44 5.93 -5.34 18.19
C LYS A 44 5.10 -4.08 17.99
N GLU A 45 5.54 -3.15 17.14
CA GLU A 45 4.81 -1.93 16.88
C GLU A 45 3.49 -2.20 16.16
N SER A 46 2.46 -1.51 16.61
CA SER A 46 1.12 -1.54 16.02
C SER A 46 0.83 -0.21 15.34
N TRP A 47 0.43 -0.28 14.07
CA TRP A 47 0.26 0.87 13.19
C TRP A 47 -1.21 1.16 12.89
N LEU A 48 -1.65 2.38 13.11
CA LEU A 48 -2.91 2.87 12.58
C LEU A 48 -2.60 3.67 11.32
N ILE A 49 -3.13 3.22 10.18
CA ILE A 49 -2.93 3.81 8.88
C ILE A 49 -4.23 4.47 8.47
N ILE A 50 -4.19 5.77 8.22
CA ILE A 50 -5.29 6.50 7.61
C ILE A 50 -4.83 6.92 6.22
N CYS A 51 -5.56 6.53 5.18
CA CYS A 51 -5.16 6.86 3.83
C CYS A 51 -6.32 6.97 2.86
N ASP A 52 -6.10 7.72 1.78
CA ASP A 52 -7.02 7.75 0.64
C ASP A 52 -7.21 6.34 0.06
N SER A 53 -8.40 6.06 -0.47
CA SER A 53 -8.73 4.81 -1.17
C SER A 53 -7.72 4.42 -2.25
N GLN A 54 -7.19 5.41 -2.98
CA GLN A 54 -6.17 5.21 -4.02
C GLN A 54 -4.82 4.72 -3.47
N LEU A 55 -4.49 5.08 -2.23
CA LEU A 55 -3.25 4.70 -1.56
C LEU A 55 -3.40 3.45 -0.72
N GLY A 56 -4.64 3.00 -0.52
CA GLY A 56 -4.95 1.92 0.39
C GLY A 56 -4.19 0.63 0.10
N HIS A 57 -4.02 0.27 -1.17
CA HIS A 57 -3.29 -0.93 -1.54
C HIS A 57 -1.79 -0.80 -1.33
N LEU A 58 -1.21 0.36 -1.70
CA LEU A 58 0.20 0.62 -1.46
C LEU A 58 0.53 0.56 0.03
N MET A 59 -0.29 1.22 0.85
CA MET A 59 -0.10 1.20 2.31
C MET A 59 -0.25 -0.21 2.88
N ARG A 60 -1.28 -0.95 2.48
CA ARG A 60 -1.46 -2.36 2.88
C ARG A 60 -0.24 -3.21 2.54
N SER A 61 0.27 -3.07 1.31
CA SER A 61 1.44 -3.78 0.82
C SER A 61 2.73 -3.40 1.55
N MET A 62 2.88 -2.13 1.93
CA MET A 62 4.05 -1.71 2.71
C MET A 62 4.03 -2.29 4.12
N PHE A 63 2.87 -2.30 4.78
CA PHE A 63 2.72 -2.79 6.15
C PHE A 63 2.40 -4.28 6.25
N GLN A 64 2.45 -5.02 5.14
CA GLN A 64 2.32 -6.47 5.13
C GLN A 64 3.43 -7.12 5.99
N GLY A 65 3.06 -8.13 6.76
CA GLY A 65 3.94 -8.74 7.77
C GLY A 65 4.00 -7.99 9.11
N ARG A 66 3.32 -6.85 9.24
CA ARG A 66 3.20 -6.08 10.49
C ARG A 66 1.76 -6.09 11.00
N ARG A 67 1.60 -5.67 12.26
CA ARG A 67 0.29 -5.48 12.89
C ARG A 67 -0.20 -4.06 12.59
N PHE A 68 -1.29 -3.94 11.84
CA PHE A 68 -1.85 -2.63 11.50
C PHE A 68 -3.38 -2.62 11.43
N ILE A 69 -3.98 -1.44 11.60
CA ILE A 69 -5.37 -1.12 11.24
C ILE A 69 -5.27 -0.13 10.09
N GLN A 70 -6.09 -0.30 9.06
CA GLN A 70 -6.15 0.64 7.96
C GLN A 70 -7.58 1.20 7.84
N LEU A 71 -7.70 2.52 7.85
CA LEU A 71 -8.95 3.25 7.69
C LEU A 71 -8.90 4.05 6.39
N ALA A 72 -9.95 3.92 5.58
CA ALA A 72 -10.14 4.75 4.41
C ALA A 72 -10.52 6.16 4.85
N LEU A 73 -9.82 7.17 4.35
CA LEU A 73 -10.04 8.55 4.72
C LEU A 73 -11.47 9.01 4.41
N GLU A 74 -12.00 8.57 3.28
CA GLU A 74 -13.33 8.90 2.77
C GLU A 74 -14.46 8.34 3.64
N ALA A 75 -14.18 7.34 4.47
CA ALA A 75 -15.15 6.73 5.37
C ALA A 75 -15.15 7.37 6.78
N LEU A 76 -14.20 8.27 7.08
CA LEU A 76 -14.09 8.89 8.39
C LEU A 76 -15.05 10.08 8.49
N LYS A 77 -15.95 10.04 9.47
CA LYS A 77 -16.88 11.12 9.81
C LYS A 77 -16.40 11.92 11.02
N GLY A 78 -15.52 11.36 11.84
CA GLY A 78 -14.87 12.06 12.95
C GLY A 78 -13.94 11.18 13.79
N GLY A 79 -13.43 11.73 14.89
CA GLY A 79 -12.50 11.03 15.77
C GLY A 79 -13.08 9.75 16.39
N HIS A 80 -14.40 9.67 16.55
CA HIS A 80 -15.07 8.49 17.09
C HIS A 80 -14.86 7.23 16.24
N ASP A 81 -14.81 7.35 14.92
CA ASP A 81 -14.55 6.22 14.01
C ASP A 81 -13.15 5.63 14.26
N ILE A 82 -12.17 6.51 14.49
CA ILE A 82 -10.79 6.13 14.81
C ILE A 82 -10.73 5.43 16.17
N HIS A 83 -11.38 6.00 17.19
CA HIS A 83 -11.46 5.39 18.53
C HIS A 83 -12.13 4.01 18.49
N ASN A 84 -13.23 3.88 17.74
CA ASN A 84 -13.94 2.62 17.57
C ASN A 84 -13.07 1.55 16.90
N ALA A 85 -12.38 1.90 15.82
CA ALA A 85 -11.50 0.96 15.12
C ALA A 85 -10.39 0.40 16.05
N VAL A 86 -9.81 1.28 16.87
CA VAL A 86 -8.77 0.90 17.84
C VAL A 86 -9.35 0.04 18.98
N ARG A 87 -10.51 0.44 19.54
CA ARG A 87 -11.18 -0.27 20.63
C ARG A 87 -11.65 -1.67 20.21
N ASN A 88 -12.21 -1.78 19.00
CA ASN A 88 -12.73 -3.03 18.45
C ASN A 88 -11.62 -3.96 17.94
N ARG A 89 -10.34 -3.57 18.05
CA ARG A 89 -9.18 -4.40 17.73
C ARG A 89 -9.22 -5.04 16.34
N LEU A 90 -9.67 -4.30 15.32
CA LEU A 90 -9.73 -4.75 13.93
C LEU A 90 -8.34 -4.83 13.27
N TRP A 91 -7.37 -5.43 13.97
CA TRP A 91 -5.97 -5.53 13.58
C TRP A 91 -5.81 -6.55 12.47
N THR A 92 -5.28 -6.10 11.34
CA THR A 92 -4.72 -6.98 10.32
C THR A 92 -3.32 -7.41 10.75
N TRP A 93 -3.08 -8.73 10.76
CA TRP A 93 -1.76 -9.28 11.03
C TRP A 93 -1.50 -10.53 10.20
N ASN A 94 -0.77 -10.37 9.09
CA ASN A 94 -0.32 -11.51 8.29
C ASN A 94 1.06 -11.99 8.78
N LYS A 95 1.08 -12.93 9.74
CA LYS A 95 2.32 -13.51 10.30
C LYS A 95 3.13 -14.33 9.29
N LYS A 96 2.51 -14.79 8.21
CA LYS A 96 3.18 -15.60 7.17
C LYS A 96 3.96 -14.75 6.18
N ALA A 97 3.61 -13.48 6.02
CA ALA A 97 4.30 -12.59 5.12
C ALA A 97 5.56 -12.00 5.75
N ARG A 98 6.65 -11.96 4.98
CA ARG A 98 7.88 -11.31 5.41
C ARG A 98 7.71 -9.79 5.36
N ALA A 99 8.00 -9.14 6.47
CA ALA A 99 7.88 -7.70 6.59
C ALA A 99 8.88 -6.98 5.67
N LEU A 100 8.43 -5.87 5.07
CA LEU A 100 9.32 -5.00 4.28
C LEU A 100 10.36 -4.31 5.18
N THR A 101 11.56 -4.07 4.69
CA THR A 101 12.52 -3.17 5.33
C THR A 101 12.14 -1.72 5.05
N MET A 102 12.68 -0.78 5.83
CA MET A 102 12.43 0.64 5.59
C MET A 102 12.97 1.10 4.23
N SER A 103 14.11 0.60 3.77
CA SER A 103 14.61 0.83 2.41
C SER A 103 13.63 0.35 1.33
N GLU A 104 13.02 -0.82 1.50
CA GLU A 104 12.01 -1.34 0.56
C GLU A 104 10.76 -0.44 0.55
N MET A 105 10.27 -0.02 1.72
CA MET A 105 9.14 0.89 1.83
C MET A 105 9.42 2.25 1.18
N VAL A 106 10.59 2.85 1.45
CA VAL A 106 11.02 4.13 0.86
C VAL A 106 11.09 4.05 -0.67
N VAL A 107 11.68 2.97 -1.21
CA VAL A 107 11.77 2.77 -2.66
C VAL A 107 10.39 2.55 -3.28
N MET A 108 9.54 1.72 -2.68
CA MET A 108 8.19 1.46 -3.19
C MET A 108 7.33 2.71 -3.15
N PHE A 109 7.36 3.45 -2.04
CA PHE A 109 6.64 4.71 -1.90
C PHE A 109 7.16 5.75 -2.90
N GLY A 110 8.48 5.93 -3.01
CA GLY A 110 9.07 6.84 -3.99
C GLY A 110 8.72 6.51 -5.44
N TYR A 111 8.76 5.23 -5.80
CA TYR A 111 8.46 4.79 -7.16
C TYR A 111 6.96 4.91 -7.51
N ILE A 112 6.07 4.55 -6.58
CA ILE A 112 4.62 4.50 -6.84
C ILE A 112 3.94 5.82 -6.53
N TYR A 113 4.16 6.33 -5.32
CA TYR A 113 3.50 7.53 -4.83
C TYR A 113 4.13 8.79 -5.41
N ARG A 114 5.45 8.93 -5.33
CA ARG A 114 6.17 10.10 -5.88
C ARG A 114 6.45 9.98 -7.38
N GLN A 115 6.18 8.81 -7.98
CA GLN A 115 6.40 8.52 -9.41
C GLN A 115 7.87 8.75 -9.86
N LEU A 116 8.82 8.55 -8.94
CA LEU A 116 10.23 8.76 -9.20
C LEU A 116 10.83 7.61 -10.00
N ARG A 117 11.75 7.95 -10.90
CA ARG A 117 12.54 6.96 -11.65
C ARG A 117 13.55 6.27 -10.71
N PRO A 118 13.92 5.01 -10.96
CA PRO A 118 14.92 4.31 -10.16
C PRO A 118 16.28 5.03 -10.09
N SER A 119 16.69 5.75 -11.15
CA SER A 119 17.90 6.56 -11.16
C SER A 119 17.83 7.76 -10.20
N HIS A 120 16.67 8.41 -10.12
CA HIS A 120 16.44 9.51 -9.18
C HIS A 120 16.48 9.01 -7.74
N LEU A 121 15.79 7.91 -7.45
CA LEU A 121 15.84 7.26 -6.13
C LEU A 121 17.26 6.83 -5.75
N ALA A 122 18.03 6.32 -6.71
CA ALA A 122 19.42 5.93 -6.48
C ALA A 122 20.28 7.14 -6.08
N SER A 123 20.08 8.27 -6.74
CA SER A 123 20.74 9.54 -6.42
C SER A 123 20.37 10.03 -5.02
N GLU A 124 19.08 10.18 -4.71
CA GLU A 124 18.63 10.66 -3.38
C GLU A 124 19.12 9.72 -2.26
N MET A 125 19.08 8.41 -2.49
CA MET A 125 19.54 7.41 -1.54
C MET A 125 21.07 7.25 -1.55
N ARG A 126 21.84 7.87 -2.44
CA ARG A 126 23.30 7.67 -2.57
C ARG A 126 23.69 6.18 -2.65
N VAL A 127 23.00 5.43 -3.52
CA VAL A 127 23.27 4.00 -3.80
C VAL A 127 23.25 3.74 -5.30
N ASN A 128 23.66 2.54 -5.70
CA ASN A 128 23.57 2.12 -7.10
C ASN A 128 22.11 1.83 -7.49
N ILE A 129 21.75 2.10 -8.75
CA ILE A 129 20.46 1.75 -9.34
C ILE A 129 20.12 0.25 -9.21
N LYS A 130 21.12 -0.64 -9.27
CA LYS A 130 20.95 -2.08 -9.03
C LYS A 130 20.38 -2.34 -7.64
N THR A 131 20.87 -1.63 -6.63
CA THR A 131 20.39 -1.73 -5.24
C THR A 131 18.94 -1.28 -5.11
N VAL A 132 18.56 -0.19 -5.77
CA VAL A 132 17.16 0.29 -5.82
C VAL A 132 16.26 -0.79 -6.44
N ASN A 133 16.66 -1.37 -7.56
CA ASN A 133 15.92 -2.44 -8.21
C ASN A 133 15.80 -3.68 -7.30
N THR A 134 16.87 -4.05 -6.60
CA THR A 134 16.83 -5.14 -5.60
C THR A 134 15.80 -4.86 -4.52
N PHE A 135 15.74 -3.64 -3.96
CA PHE A 135 14.72 -3.28 -2.98
C PHE A 135 13.30 -3.37 -3.57
N LEU A 136 13.11 -2.89 -4.79
CA LEU A 136 11.79 -2.91 -5.45
C LEU A 136 11.29 -4.34 -5.70
N TYR A 137 12.14 -5.20 -6.28
CA TYR A 137 11.78 -6.60 -6.56
C TYR A 137 11.69 -7.47 -5.30
N SER A 138 12.51 -7.20 -4.28
CA SER A 138 12.36 -7.85 -2.97
C SER A 138 11.03 -7.47 -2.33
N GLY A 139 10.65 -6.18 -2.38
CA GLY A 139 9.36 -5.71 -1.89
C GLY A 139 8.17 -6.39 -2.60
N LEU A 140 8.23 -6.52 -3.92
CA LEU A 140 7.24 -7.27 -4.70
C LEU A 140 7.14 -8.74 -4.29
N ALA A 141 8.29 -9.42 -4.17
CA ALA A 141 8.33 -10.83 -3.80
C ALA A 141 7.72 -11.07 -2.41
N LYS A 142 8.00 -10.18 -1.44
CA LYS A 142 7.43 -10.23 -0.09
C LYS A 142 5.91 -10.00 -0.05
N ASN A 143 5.39 -9.31 -1.06
CA ASN A 143 3.95 -9.12 -1.29
C ASN A 143 3.30 -10.25 -2.11
N GLY A 144 4.05 -11.31 -2.45
CA GLY A 144 3.53 -12.42 -3.25
C GLY A 144 3.37 -12.12 -4.74
N LEU A 145 3.91 -11.00 -5.24
CA LEU A 145 3.76 -10.53 -6.62
C LEU A 145 5.04 -10.76 -7.44
N LYS A 146 5.65 -11.95 -7.28
CA LYS A 146 6.88 -12.30 -7.98
C LYS A 146 6.63 -12.35 -9.49
N ARG A 147 7.49 -11.72 -10.29
CA ARG A 147 7.39 -11.60 -11.76
C ARG A 147 6.20 -10.73 -12.26
N SER A 148 5.55 -10.00 -11.37
CA SER A 148 4.45 -9.10 -11.74
C SER A 148 4.93 -7.66 -11.92
N SER A 149 4.12 -6.82 -12.57
CA SER A 149 4.40 -5.39 -12.66
C SER A 149 4.31 -4.71 -11.29
N VAL A 150 5.27 -3.84 -10.98
CA VAL A 150 5.29 -3.02 -9.76
C VAL A 150 4.02 -2.20 -9.60
N ARG A 151 3.36 -1.84 -10.71
CA ARG A 151 2.09 -1.09 -10.71
C ARG A 151 0.95 -1.82 -9.98
N LEU A 152 1.02 -3.15 -9.84
CA LEU A 152 0.00 -3.92 -9.11
C LEU A 152 -0.04 -3.64 -7.60
N LEU A 153 1.03 -3.06 -7.05
CA LEU A 153 1.06 -2.56 -5.68
C LEU A 153 0.24 -1.27 -5.50
N ALA A 154 -0.15 -0.61 -6.60
CA ALA A 154 -0.91 0.63 -6.62
C ALA A 154 -2.36 0.45 -7.08
N ILE A 155 -2.69 -0.68 -7.71
CA ILE A 155 -4.02 -0.93 -8.28
C ILE A 155 -4.97 -1.34 -7.16
N SER A 156 -6.07 -0.60 -7.00
CA SER A 156 -7.10 -0.96 -6.03
C SER A 156 -7.82 -2.25 -6.44
N GLU A 157 -8.23 -3.06 -5.45
CA GLU A 157 -8.95 -4.32 -5.67
C GLU A 157 -10.19 -4.13 -6.56
N ASN A 158 -10.84 -2.95 -6.51
CA ASN A 158 -11.99 -2.61 -7.36
C ASN A 158 -11.67 -2.54 -8.87
N LYS A 159 -10.40 -2.43 -9.28
CA LYS A 159 -9.99 -2.44 -10.69
C LYS A 159 -9.65 -3.83 -11.23
N ARG A 160 -9.55 -4.86 -10.37
CA ARG A 160 -9.29 -6.25 -10.81
C ARG A 160 -10.53 -6.94 -11.39
N ILE A 161 -11.72 -6.51 -10.99
CA ILE A 161 -12.99 -7.10 -11.45
C ILE A 161 -13.31 -6.68 -12.91
N GLY A 162 -12.76 -5.56 -13.40
CA GLY A 162 -13.01 -5.09 -14.77
C GLY A 162 -12.21 -5.78 -15.89
N HIS A 163 -11.24 -6.65 -15.56
CA HIS A 163 -10.39 -7.34 -16.56
C HIS A 163 -10.62 -8.86 -16.64
N TYR A 164 -11.52 -9.42 -15.83
CA TYR A 164 -11.89 -10.84 -15.84
C TYR A 164 -13.39 -11.06 -16.16
N SER A 165 -14.04 -10.13 -16.85
CA SER A 165 -15.38 -10.33 -17.43
C SER A 165 -15.27 -10.21 -18.95
N GLY A 166 -14.76 -11.25 -19.59
CA GLY A 166 -14.56 -11.29 -21.04
C GLY A 166 -13.97 -12.60 -21.55
N ALA A 167 -14.43 -13.74 -21.03
CA ALA A 167 -14.22 -15.04 -21.67
C ALA A 167 -15.25 -16.02 -21.13
N GLY A 168 -16.32 -16.24 -21.89
CA GLY A 168 -17.30 -17.29 -21.57
C GLY A 168 -18.72 -16.98 -21.99
N GLN A 169 -18.95 -16.66 -23.26
CA GLN A 169 -20.23 -16.89 -23.93
C GLN A 169 -20.00 -16.87 -25.45
N GLY A 170 -20.25 -18.00 -26.09
CA GLY A 170 -20.14 -18.15 -27.54
C GLY A 170 -19.68 -19.55 -27.93
N ASN A 171 -20.61 -20.51 -27.97
CA ASN A 171 -20.75 -21.46 -29.07
C ASN A 171 -22.02 -22.31 -28.88
N HIS A 172 -23.14 -21.78 -29.37
CA HIS A 172 -24.26 -22.57 -29.86
C HIS A 172 -24.45 -22.27 -31.34
N ALA A 173 -24.05 -23.23 -32.18
CA ALA A 173 -24.52 -23.50 -33.53
C ALA A 173 -24.05 -24.94 -33.79
N GLY A 174 -24.91 -25.95 -33.93
CA GLY A 174 -25.94 -26.05 -34.95
C GLY A 174 -25.30 -26.74 -36.16
N GLY A 175 -25.47 -28.06 -36.28
CA GLY A 175 -24.90 -28.87 -37.34
C GLY A 175 -25.52 -30.26 -37.37
N ASP A 176 -26.76 -30.32 -37.82
CA ASP A 176 -27.38 -31.53 -38.40
C ASP A 176 -26.59 -31.95 -39.63
N THR A 177 -26.18 -33.22 -39.69
CA THR A 177 -26.07 -33.96 -40.95
C THR A 177 -26.44 -35.42 -40.69
N GLY A 178 -27.63 -35.80 -41.15
CA GLY A 178 -28.07 -37.19 -41.23
C GLY A 178 -27.31 -37.96 -42.32
N CYS A 179 -27.05 -39.23 -42.04
CA CYS A 179 -26.85 -40.25 -43.06
C CYS A 179 -28.16 -41.03 -43.20
N GLY A 180 -28.87 -40.75 -44.29
CA GLY A 180 -29.33 -41.77 -45.23
C GLY A 180 -28.50 -41.61 -46.49
#